data_AF-A0A354FCQ6-F1
#
_entry.id   AF-A0A354FCQ6-F1
#
_cell.length_a   1.000
_cell.length_b   1.000
_cell.length_c   1.000
_cell.angle_alpha   90.00
_cell.angle_beta   90.00
_cell.angle_gamma   90.00
#
_symmetry.space_group_name_H-M   'P 1'
#
loop_
_entity.id
_entity.type
_entity.pdbx_description
1 polymer ?
#
loop_
_entity_poly.entity_id
_entity_poly.type
_entity_poly.pdbx_seq_one_letter_code
_entity_poly.pdbx_strand_id
1 'polypeptide(L)'
;MKRVLMLMLFSGTILALLFTGNVNENEHHAFAALSSVMTSGGVDVEGFHLEGWAVVRDTGTPSSFWDKNMLGEKLGMEDEEKKTRVTAEGELFQIAQHAKDLHLRASVKEVDNRGKHELYILIECILAPDLEESLAWERKIRDILSSLGKEHGVGMAVSGKIDSPMDEEALLGFGKAMFHILGANVTNTLCTDGYVSFTGYAPLLSDVAIAGREKINLHLAAVRQEQETQILLGTPVIS
;
A
#
# COMPACT_ATOMS: atom_id res chain seq x y z
N MET A 1 26.37 -4.70 12.82
CA MET A 1 26.04 -4.44 11.39
C MET A 1 24.91 -5.35 10.93
N LYS A 2 23.73 -5.32 11.57
CA LYS A 2 22.64 -6.30 11.34
C LYS A 2 21.24 -5.67 11.13
N ARG A 3 21.15 -4.34 10.96
CA ARG A 3 19.86 -3.64 10.73
C ARG A 3 19.75 -2.95 9.37
N VAL A 4 20.71 -3.18 8.47
CA VAL A 4 20.76 -2.49 7.15
C VAL A 4 20.45 -3.44 5.99
N LEU A 5 20.30 -4.75 6.25
CA LEU A 5 20.13 -5.74 5.17
C LEU A 5 18.66 -6.04 4.81
N MET A 6 17.69 -5.51 5.56
CA MET A 6 16.26 -5.78 5.32
C MET A 6 15.57 -4.72 4.43
N LEU A 7 16.32 -3.71 3.97
CA LEU A 7 15.82 -2.63 3.11
C LEU A 7 16.30 -2.73 1.64
N MET A 8 16.92 -3.84 1.23
CA MET A 8 17.53 -4.00 -0.10
C MET A 8 16.93 -5.14 -0.94
N LEU A 9 15.62 -5.40 -0.81
CA LEU A 9 14.89 -6.30 -1.72
C LEU A 9 13.69 -5.64 -2.43
N PHE A 10 13.49 -4.34 -2.28
CA PHE A 10 12.48 -3.58 -3.05
C PHE A 10 13.07 -2.80 -4.24
N SER A 11 14.29 -3.12 -4.67
CA SER A 11 14.85 -2.57 -5.92
C SER A 11 14.80 -3.60 -7.04
N GLY A 12 13.85 -3.42 -7.96
CA GLY A 12 13.97 -3.99 -9.29
C GLY A 12 12.91 -5.03 -9.65
N THR A 13 11.66 -4.60 -9.73
CA THR A 13 10.77 -5.00 -10.82
C THR A 13 9.57 -4.05 -10.81
N ILE A 14 9.62 -3.01 -11.65
CA ILE A 14 8.40 -2.37 -12.12
C ILE A 14 7.75 -3.41 -13.05
N LEU A 15 7.04 -4.37 -12.47
CA LEU A 15 6.05 -5.13 -13.21
C LEU A 15 4.94 -4.11 -13.50
N ALA A 16 4.68 -3.84 -14.78
CA ALA A 16 3.64 -2.91 -15.20
C ALA A 16 2.26 -3.47 -14.80
N LEU A 17 1.90 -3.31 -13.53
CA LEU A 17 0.56 -3.54 -13.01
C LEU A 17 -0.31 -2.42 -13.57
N LEU A 18 -1.21 -2.78 -14.48
CA LEU A 18 -2.28 -1.89 -14.89
C LEU A 18 -3.36 -1.96 -13.81
N PHE A 19 -3.38 -0.97 -12.92
CA PHE A 19 -4.46 -0.81 -11.97
C PHE A 19 -5.67 -0.18 -12.69
N THR A 20 -6.79 -0.88 -12.74
CA THR A 20 -8.05 -0.32 -13.22
C THR A 20 -8.90 0.05 -12.01
N GLY A 21 -8.76 1.28 -11.53
CA GLY A 21 -9.61 1.81 -10.46
C GLY A 21 -11.04 1.97 -10.96
N ASN A 22 -12.01 1.35 -10.30
CA ASN A 22 -13.43 1.54 -10.54
C ASN A 22 -14.08 1.79 -9.18
N VAL A 23 -14.36 3.06 -8.88
CA VAL A 23 -14.81 3.52 -7.56
C VAL A 23 -16.15 2.85 -7.22
N ASN A 24 -16.17 2.03 -6.16
CA ASN A 24 -17.38 1.38 -5.68
C ASN A 24 -17.65 1.78 -4.22
N GLU A 25 -18.87 2.22 -3.90
CA GLU A 25 -19.27 2.73 -2.57
C GLU A 25 -19.12 1.69 -1.44
N ASN A 26 -18.96 0.39 -1.78
CA ASN A 26 -18.73 -0.70 -0.82
C ASN A 26 -17.28 -0.82 -0.29
N GLU A 27 -16.35 0.05 -0.73
CA GLU A 27 -14.92 0.00 -0.42
C GLU A 27 -14.57 0.12 1.06
N HIS A 28 -15.30 0.93 1.83
CA HIS A 28 -15.02 1.15 3.25
C HIS A 28 -15.16 -0.12 4.12
N HIS A 29 -15.85 -1.15 3.62
CA HIS A 29 -15.97 -2.43 4.31
C HIS A 29 -14.74 -3.33 4.17
N ALA A 30 -13.90 -3.10 3.15
CA ALA A 30 -12.71 -3.90 2.89
C ALA A 30 -11.70 -3.81 4.04
N PHE A 31 -11.41 -2.61 4.52
CA PHE A 31 -10.39 -2.38 5.54
C PHE A 31 -10.76 -2.97 6.90
N ALA A 32 -12.00 -2.73 7.34
CA ALA A 32 -12.53 -3.32 8.56
C ALA A 32 -12.53 -4.86 8.48
N ALA A 33 -12.80 -5.42 7.30
CA ALA A 33 -12.73 -6.86 7.09
C ALA A 33 -11.30 -7.40 7.21
N LEU A 34 -10.29 -6.76 6.59
CA LEU A 34 -8.89 -7.20 6.71
C LEU A 34 -8.40 -7.15 8.16
N SER A 35 -8.66 -6.05 8.87
CA SER A 35 -8.31 -5.91 10.28
C SER A 35 -9.03 -6.94 11.15
N SER A 36 -10.34 -7.12 10.95
CA SER A 36 -11.13 -8.12 11.69
C SER A 36 -10.64 -9.55 11.47
N VAL A 37 -10.23 -9.90 10.25
CA VAL A 37 -9.71 -11.23 9.91
C VAL A 37 -8.35 -11.46 10.57
N MET A 38 -7.46 -10.48 10.54
CA MET A 38 -6.18 -10.50 11.24
C MET A 38 -6.36 -10.76 12.74
N THR A 39 -7.19 -9.94 13.42
CA THR A 39 -7.44 -10.09 14.86
C THR A 39 -8.10 -11.43 15.19
N SER A 40 -9.05 -11.90 14.37
CA SER A 40 -9.71 -13.21 14.56
C SER A 40 -8.73 -14.38 14.36
N GLY A 41 -7.68 -14.18 13.55
CA GLY A 41 -6.58 -15.12 13.36
C GLY A 41 -5.56 -15.14 14.51
N GLY A 42 -5.75 -14.32 15.55
CA GLY A 42 -4.84 -14.21 16.68
C GLY A 42 -3.66 -13.26 16.44
N VAL A 43 -3.74 -12.40 15.42
CA VAL A 43 -2.73 -11.38 15.16
C VAL A 43 -2.96 -10.15 16.05
N ASP A 44 -1.92 -9.74 16.78
CA ASP A 44 -1.84 -8.44 17.42
C ASP A 44 -1.55 -7.38 16.36
N VAL A 45 -2.53 -6.52 16.07
CA VAL A 45 -2.42 -5.51 15.01
C VAL A 45 -1.57 -4.35 15.53
N GLU A 46 -0.45 -4.09 14.85
CA GLU A 46 0.52 -3.07 15.26
C GLU A 46 0.41 -1.77 14.44
N GLY A 47 -0.27 -1.81 13.30
CA GLY A 47 -0.51 -0.61 12.52
C GLY A 47 -1.11 -0.85 11.14
N PHE A 48 -1.18 0.24 10.39
CA PHE A 48 -1.76 0.28 9.06
C PHE A 48 -0.87 1.06 8.11
N HIS A 49 -0.79 0.57 6.88
CA HIS A 49 -0.04 1.17 5.79
C HIS A 49 -1.04 1.53 4.70
N LEU A 50 -1.07 2.78 4.27
CA LEU A 50 -1.87 3.24 3.14
C LEU A 50 -0.92 3.75 2.06
N GLU A 51 -1.19 3.35 0.82
CA GLU A 51 -0.48 3.84 -0.36
C GLU A 51 -1.48 4.36 -1.39
N GLY A 52 -1.56 5.68 -1.51
CA GLY A 52 -2.32 6.34 -2.55
C GLY A 52 -1.47 6.60 -3.78
N TRP A 53 -2.02 6.36 -4.97
CA TRP A 53 -1.38 6.74 -6.23
C TRP A 53 -2.37 7.41 -7.18
N ALA A 54 -1.86 8.32 -8.01
CA ALA A 54 -2.59 8.87 -9.15
C ALA A 54 -1.67 9.19 -10.31
N VAL A 55 -2.20 9.08 -11.53
CA VAL A 55 -1.54 9.51 -12.76
C VAL A 55 -2.31 10.66 -13.36
N VAL A 56 -1.63 11.77 -13.60
CA VAL A 56 -2.22 12.97 -14.21
C VAL A 56 -1.42 13.43 -15.40
N ARG A 57 -2.14 13.94 -16.40
CA ARG A 57 -1.57 14.61 -17.56
C ARG A 57 -1.57 16.11 -17.30
N ASP A 58 -0.47 16.63 -16.79
CA ASP A 58 -0.26 18.06 -16.53
C ASP A 58 1.13 18.44 -17.04
N THR A 59 1.24 19.54 -17.78
CA THR A 59 2.50 19.99 -18.40
C THR A 59 3.38 20.82 -17.44
N GLY A 60 2.94 21.03 -16.20
CA GLY A 60 3.70 21.73 -15.16
C GLY A 60 4.81 20.87 -14.56
N THR A 61 5.68 21.50 -13.78
CA THR A 61 6.67 20.80 -12.96
C THR A 61 5.99 20.15 -11.75
N PRO A 62 6.58 19.08 -11.17
CA PRO A 62 6.09 18.47 -9.93
C PRO A 62 5.80 19.46 -8.80
N SER A 63 6.71 20.42 -8.57
CA SER A 63 6.53 21.47 -7.57
C SER A 63 5.36 22.42 -7.88
N SER A 64 5.24 22.87 -9.13
CA SER A 64 4.12 23.73 -9.54
C SER A 64 2.78 23.02 -9.45
N PHE A 65 2.74 21.72 -9.76
CA PHE A 65 1.57 20.88 -9.64
C PHE A 65 1.14 20.74 -8.17
N TRP A 66 2.11 20.52 -7.27
CA TRP A 66 1.86 20.44 -5.83
C TRP A 66 1.15 21.68 -5.30
N ASP A 67 1.71 22.86 -5.59
CA ASP A 67 1.18 24.13 -5.09
C ASP A 67 -0.17 24.46 -5.75
N LYS A 68 -0.32 24.26 -7.07
CA LYS A 68 -1.57 24.48 -7.82
C LYS A 68 -2.75 23.65 -7.28
N ASN A 69 -2.49 22.42 -6.84
CA ASN A 69 -3.53 21.51 -6.34
C ASN A 69 -3.68 21.53 -4.81
N MET A 70 -2.91 22.40 -4.13
CA MET A 70 -2.95 22.61 -2.69
C MET A 70 -2.73 21.30 -1.92
N LEU A 71 -1.83 20.44 -2.41
CA LEU A 71 -1.62 19.11 -1.83
C LEU A 71 -1.07 19.20 -0.39
N GLY A 72 -0.24 20.20 -0.11
CA GLY A 72 0.28 20.46 1.24
C GLY A 72 -0.83 20.76 2.24
N GLU A 73 -1.73 21.67 1.93
CA GLU A 73 -2.88 22.01 2.79
C GLU A 73 -3.81 20.79 2.97
N LYS A 74 -4.18 20.14 1.86
CA LYS A 74 -5.05 18.95 1.90
C LYS A 74 -4.46 17.83 2.74
N LEU A 75 -3.13 17.67 2.75
CA LEU A 75 -2.44 16.64 3.54
C LEU A 75 -2.09 17.10 4.96
N GLY A 76 -2.08 18.40 5.25
CA GLY A 76 -1.62 18.96 6.53
C GLY A 76 -0.09 19.03 6.64
N MET A 77 0.59 19.29 5.52
CA MET A 77 2.05 19.30 5.39
C MET A 77 2.59 20.68 4.95
N GLU A 78 1.89 21.76 5.28
CA GLU A 78 2.21 23.12 4.81
C GLU A 78 3.56 23.62 5.34
N ASP A 79 3.85 23.28 6.59
CA ASP A 79 5.06 23.71 7.30
C ASP A 79 6.26 22.75 7.13
N GLU A 80 6.07 21.66 6.38
CA GLU A 80 7.07 20.61 6.24
C GLU A 80 8.11 20.93 5.15
N GLU A 81 9.32 20.38 5.32
CA GLU A 81 10.44 20.65 4.41
C GLU A 81 10.19 20.08 3.00
N LYS A 82 10.07 20.97 2.02
CA LYS A 82 9.96 20.64 0.59
C LYS A 82 11.32 20.20 0.02
N LYS A 83 11.37 19.02 -0.61
CA LYS A 83 12.60 18.49 -1.23
C LYS A 83 12.37 18.22 -2.71
N THR A 84 13.24 18.79 -3.55
CA THR A 84 13.25 18.51 -5.00
C THR A 84 14.56 17.81 -5.37
N ARG A 85 14.47 16.75 -6.18
CA ARG A 85 15.61 16.01 -6.72
C ARG A 85 15.42 15.75 -8.20
N VAL A 86 16.48 15.89 -8.98
CA VAL A 86 16.47 15.46 -10.39
C VAL A 86 16.92 14.01 -10.44
N THR A 87 16.11 13.15 -11.05
CA THR A 87 16.42 11.73 -11.26
C THR A 87 16.67 11.47 -12.75
N ALA A 88 17.13 10.26 -13.10
CA ALA A 88 17.27 9.87 -14.51
C ALA A 88 15.93 9.85 -15.27
N GLU A 89 14.81 9.79 -14.55
CA GLU A 89 13.46 9.63 -15.09
C GLU A 89 12.65 10.95 -15.09
N GLY A 90 13.17 12.01 -14.46
CA GLY A 90 12.49 13.30 -14.32
C GLY A 90 12.71 13.97 -12.96
N GLU A 91 12.07 15.10 -12.74
CA GLU A 91 12.03 15.76 -11.43
C GLU A 91 11.16 14.95 -10.43
N LEU A 92 11.65 14.82 -9.19
CA LEU A 92 10.93 14.28 -8.05
C LEU A 92 10.80 15.38 -7.00
N PHE A 93 9.57 15.79 -6.74
CA PHE A 93 9.22 16.64 -5.62
C PHE A 93 8.66 15.77 -4.49
N GLN A 94 9.13 15.97 -3.26
CA GLN A 94 8.75 15.14 -2.12
C GLN A 94 8.68 15.97 -0.83
N ILE A 95 7.69 15.66 0.00
CA ILE A 95 7.58 16.13 1.38
C ILE A 95 7.38 14.92 2.28
N ALA A 96 7.93 14.97 3.50
CA ALA A 96 7.72 13.94 4.50
C ALA A 96 7.47 14.57 5.87
N GLN A 97 6.53 14.00 6.61
CA GLN A 97 6.19 14.34 7.99
C GLN A 97 6.36 13.09 8.85
N HIS A 98 6.96 13.28 10.03
CA HIS A 98 7.17 12.23 11.01
C HIS A 98 6.65 12.71 12.36
N ALA A 99 5.50 12.19 12.76
CA ALA A 99 4.94 12.34 14.09
C ALA A 99 4.92 10.97 14.80
N LYS A 100 4.58 10.97 16.09
CA LYS A 100 4.63 9.77 16.93
C LYS A 100 3.80 8.60 16.37
N ASP A 101 2.61 8.91 15.87
CA ASP A 101 1.59 7.93 15.46
C ASP A 101 1.26 8.04 13.96
N LEU A 102 2.04 8.84 13.21
CA LEU A 102 1.84 9.13 11.79
C LEU A 102 3.19 9.34 11.09
N HIS A 103 3.46 8.53 10.06
CA HIS A 103 4.51 8.79 9.09
C HIS A 103 3.86 9.02 7.73
N LEU A 104 3.94 10.24 7.22
CA LEU A 104 3.36 10.61 5.95
C LEU A 104 4.47 11.03 4.99
N ARG A 105 4.46 10.48 3.78
CA ARG A 105 5.32 10.92 2.68
C ARG A 105 4.45 11.12 1.46
N ALA A 106 4.58 12.27 0.84
CA ALA A 106 3.91 12.54 -0.42
C ALA A 106 4.93 12.98 -1.45
N SER A 107 4.78 12.48 -2.68
CA SER A 107 5.67 12.82 -3.78
C SER A 107 4.90 13.03 -5.07
N VAL A 108 5.45 13.90 -5.91
CA VAL A 108 5.04 14.10 -7.29
C VAL A 108 6.27 13.87 -8.14
N LYS A 109 6.17 12.95 -9.08
CA LYS A 109 7.27 12.54 -9.95
C LYS A 109 6.88 12.75 -11.39
N GLU A 110 7.75 13.41 -12.13
CA GLU A 110 7.65 13.50 -13.57
C GLU A 110 8.11 12.19 -14.21
N VAL A 111 7.34 11.71 -15.20
CA VAL A 111 7.67 10.51 -15.98
C VAL A 111 7.37 10.80 -17.45
N ASP A 112 8.36 10.60 -18.32
CA ASP A 112 8.15 10.53 -19.76
C ASP A 112 7.76 9.12 -20.17
N ASN A 113 6.48 8.94 -20.50
CA ASN A 113 5.92 7.67 -20.94
C ASN A 113 5.65 7.70 -22.45
N ARG A 114 6.67 7.34 -23.24
CA ARG A 114 6.59 7.26 -24.71
C ARG A 114 6.17 8.59 -25.37
N GLY A 115 6.72 9.71 -24.89
CA GLY A 115 6.42 11.05 -25.40
C GLY A 115 5.15 11.67 -24.80
N LYS A 116 4.57 11.06 -23.76
CA LYS A 116 3.53 11.66 -22.93
C LYS A 116 4.14 12.11 -21.62
N HIS A 117 4.03 13.40 -21.35
CA HIS A 117 4.39 13.98 -20.07
C HIS A 117 3.30 13.66 -19.04
N GLU A 118 3.65 12.83 -18.06
CA GLU A 118 2.75 12.39 -17.00
C GLU A 118 3.38 12.69 -15.64
N LEU A 119 2.55 13.11 -14.68
CA LEU A 119 2.96 13.22 -13.29
C LEU A 119 2.34 12.06 -12.50
N TYR A 120 3.19 11.39 -11.74
CA TYR A 120 2.84 10.32 -10.83
C TYR A 120 2.82 10.89 -9.41
N ILE A 121 1.67 10.82 -8.76
CA ILE A 121 1.50 11.20 -7.37
C ILE A 121 1.55 9.93 -6.55
N LEU A 122 2.34 9.93 -5.48
CA LEU A 122 2.40 8.86 -4.49
C LEU A 122 2.24 9.45 -3.09
N ILE A 123 1.37 8.84 -2.28
CA ILE A 123 1.11 9.21 -0.89
C ILE A 123 1.25 7.95 -0.05
N GLU A 124 2.32 7.85 0.73
CA GLU A 124 2.58 6.78 1.68
C GLU A 124 2.20 7.26 3.09
N CYS A 125 1.37 6.51 3.80
CA CYS A 125 0.96 6.82 5.17
C CYS A 125 1.11 5.56 6.04
N ILE A 126 1.86 5.66 7.14
CA ILE A 126 1.97 4.63 8.17
C ILE A 126 1.35 5.16 9.45
N LEU A 127 0.41 4.39 9.99
CA LEU A 127 -0.48 4.78 11.08
C LEU A 127 -0.38 3.77 12.22
N ALA A 128 -0.55 4.28 13.45
CA ALA A 128 -0.73 3.47 14.65
C ALA A 128 -1.99 2.57 14.55
N PRO A 129 -2.18 1.58 15.44
CA PRO A 129 -3.29 0.63 15.36
C PRO A 129 -4.63 1.24 15.83
N ASP A 130 -5.01 2.37 15.25
CA ASP A 130 -6.32 3.02 15.37
C ASP A 130 -7.09 2.86 14.06
N LEU A 131 -8.11 2.00 14.08
CA LEU A 131 -8.90 1.68 12.89
C LEU A 131 -9.73 2.88 12.41
N GLU A 132 -10.27 3.69 13.33
CA GLU A 132 -11.12 4.83 12.96
C GLU A 132 -10.29 5.95 12.34
N GLU A 133 -9.14 6.27 12.93
CA GLU A 133 -8.19 7.22 12.37
C GLU A 133 -7.68 6.76 11.00
N SER A 134 -7.38 5.47 10.87
CA SER A 134 -6.88 4.92 9.61
C SER A 134 -7.93 4.93 8.49
N LEU A 135 -9.20 4.66 8.81
CA LEU A 135 -10.32 4.86 7.88
C LEU A 135 -10.48 6.31 7.47
N ALA A 136 -10.27 7.26 8.39
CA ALA A 136 -10.35 8.68 8.08
C ALA A 136 -9.22 9.10 7.12
N TRP A 137 -8.00 8.59 7.31
CA TRP A 137 -6.88 8.83 6.40
C TRP A 137 -7.08 8.20 5.03
N GLU A 138 -7.59 6.97 4.97
CA GLU A 138 -7.92 6.29 3.71
C GLU A 138 -8.90 7.14 2.88
N ARG A 139 -9.99 7.59 3.50
CA ARG A 139 -10.99 8.45 2.86
C ARG A 139 -10.37 9.76 2.39
N LYS A 140 -9.58 10.41 3.25
CA LYS A 140 -8.88 11.67 2.94
C LYS A 140 -7.97 11.51 1.72
N ILE A 141 -7.16 10.45 1.66
CA ILE A 141 -6.28 10.17 0.53
C ILE A 141 -7.09 9.92 -0.74
N ARG A 142 -8.16 9.10 -0.66
CA ARG A 142 -9.03 8.81 -1.80
C ARG A 142 -9.72 10.06 -2.35
N ASP A 143 -10.24 10.92 -1.48
CA ASP A 143 -10.87 12.19 -1.86
C ASP A 143 -9.87 13.13 -2.54
N ILE A 144 -8.63 13.20 -2.03
CA ILE A 144 -7.56 13.97 -2.66
C ILE A 144 -7.29 13.44 -4.07
N LEU A 145 -7.03 12.15 -4.22
CA LEU A 145 -6.60 11.55 -5.49
C LEU A 145 -7.71 11.55 -6.54
N SER A 146 -8.96 11.27 -6.15
CA SER A 146 -10.11 11.33 -7.05
C SER A 146 -10.35 12.73 -7.61
N SER A 147 -9.97 13.77 -6.86
CA SER A 147 -10.02 15.17 -7.34
C SER A 147 -8.96 15.49 -8.41
N LEU A 148 -7.89 14.69 -8.51
CA LEU A 148 -6.79 14.91 -9.46
C LEU A 148 -7.06 14.28 -10.84
N GLY A 149 -7.87 13.22 -10.91
CA GLY A 149 -8.18 12.54 -12.16
C GLY A 149 -8.83 11.17 -11.99
N LYS A 150 -9.08 10.51 -13.12
CA LYS A 150 -9.73 9.18 -13.12
C LYS A 150 -8.76 8.02 -12.87
N GLU A 151 -7.48 8.22 -13.12
CA GLU A 151 -6.45 7.19 -12.96
C GLU A 151 -5.84 7.34 -11.55
N HIS A 152 -6.47 6.71 -10.57
CA HIS A 152 -6.03 6.70 -9.18
C HIS A 152 -6.42 5.40 -8.47
N GLY A 153 -5.81 5.17 -7.31
CA GLY A 153 -6.17 4.09 -6.42
C GLY A 153 -5.54 4.27 -5.04
N VAL A 154 -6.05 3.52 -4.07
CA VAL A 154 -5.47 3.47 -2.72
C VAL A 154 -5.30 2.01 -2.35
N GLY A 155 -4.05 1.59 -2.19
CA GLY A 155 -3.70 0.33 -1.56
C GLY A 155 -3.63 0.47 -0.05
N MET A 156 -3.82 -0.65 0.65
CA MET A 156 -3.60 -0.72 2.08
C MET A 156 -2.97 -2.04 2.50
N ALA A 157 -2.31 -2.04 3.65
CA ALA A 157 -1.93 -3.24 4.37
C ALA A 157 -2.16 -3.07 5.88
N VAL A 158 -2.68 -4.11 6.50
CA VAL A 158 -2.72 -4.28 7.96
C VAL A 158 -1.44 -5.00 8.38
N SER A 159 -0.71 -4.43 9.33
CA SER A 159 0.50 -5.03 9.89
C SER A 159 0.28 -5.48 11.32
N GLY A 160 0.92 -6.57 11.70
CA GLY A 160 0.84 -7.10 13.05
C GLY A 160 1.68 -8.34 13.23
N LYS A 161 1.57 -8.95 14.40
CA LYS A 161 2.35 -10.12 14.77
C LYS A 161 1.56 -11.17 15.54
N ILE A 162 2.09 -12.38 15.54
CA ILE A 162 1.70 -13.43 16.46
C ILE A 162 2.90 -13.70 17.35
N ASP A 163 2.70 -13.67 18.68
CA ASP A 163 3.73 -13.87 19.71
C ASP A 163 4.22 -15.33 19.83
N SER A 164 4.41 -15.98 18.68
CA SER A 164 5.02 -17.29 18.54
C SER A 164 5.54 -17.45 17.12
N PRO A 165 6.76 -17.97 16.93
CA PRO A 165 7.24 -18.33 15.60
C PRO A 165 6.40 -19.50 15.06
N MET A 166 5.86 -19.33 13.87
CA MET A 166 5.16 -20.37 13.11
C MET A 166 6.14 -21.11 12.19
N ASP A 167 6.10 -22.44 12.21
CA ASP A 167 6.79 -23.23 11.19
C ASP A 167 6.09 -23.14 9.83
N GLU A 168 6.68 -23.76 8.81
CA GLU A 168 6.18 -23.70 7.44
C GLU A 168 4.74 -24.22 7.31
N GLU A 169 4.41 -25.33 7.99
CA GLU A 169 3.08 -25.93 7.94
C GLU A 169 2.04 -25.00 8.58
N ALA A 170 2.36 -24.42 9.73
CA ALA A 170 1.52 -23.45 10.42
C ALA A 170 1.32 -22.17 9.58
N LEU A 171 2.38 -21.64 8.96
CA LEU A 171 2.29 -20.47 8.06
C LEU A 171 1.38 -20.73 6.86
N LEU A 172 1.53 -21.90 6.23
CA LEU A 172 0.70 -22.30 5.09
C LEU A 172 -0.77 -22.49 5.52
N GLY A 173 -1.00 -23.12 6.67
CA GLY A 173 -2.33 -23.30 7.24
C GLY A 173 -3.00 -21.97 7.57
N PHE A 174 -2.27 -21.07 8.23
CA PHE A 174 -2.73 -19.73 8.57
C PHE A 174 -3.14 -18.95 7.32
N GLY A 175 -2.28 -18.86 6.31
CA GLY A 175 -2.59 -18.07 5.12
C GLY A 175 -3.75 -18.61 4.30
N LYS A 176 -3.88 -19.94 4.18
CA LYS A 176 -5.07 -20.57 3.57
C LYS A 176 -6.35 -20.24 4.35
N ALA A 177 -6.29 -20.26 5.68
CA ALA A 177 -7.43 -19.92 6.52
C ALA A 177 -7.85 -18.45 6.35
N MET A 178 -6.90 -17.51 6.32
CA MET A 178 -7.18 -16.09 6.09
C MET A 178 -7.88 -15.86 4.75
N PHE A 179 -7.35 -16.46 3.67
CA PHE A 179 -7.97 -16.38 2.34
C PHE A 179 -9.36 -17.01 2.32
N HIS A 180 -9.55 -18.15 2.99
CA HIS A 180 -10.85 -18.80 3.09
C HIS A 180 -11.89 -17.93 3.79
N ILE A 181 -11.54 -17.28 4.91
CA ILE A 181 -12.44 -16.39 5.65
C ILE A 181 -12.88 -15.20 4.78
N LEU A 182 -11.96 -14.68 3.95
CA LEU A 182 -12.24 -13.59 3.02
C LEU A 182 -12.97 -14.03 1.73
N GLY A 183 -13.30 -15.32 1.61
CA GLY A 183 -13.91 -15.89 0.40
C GLY A 183 -13.00 -15.76 -0.83
N ALA A 184 -11.69 -15.71 -0.61
CA ALA A 184 -10.68 -15.46 -1.63
C ALA A 184 -10.14 -16.76 -2.24
N ASN A 185 -9.92 -16.73 -3.55
CA ASN A 185 -9.19 -17.78 -4.25
C ASN A 185 -7.70 -17.44 -4.29
N VAL A 186 -6.86 -18.37 -3.84
CA VAL A 186 -5.40 -18.25 -3.98
C VAL A 186 -5.02 -18.50 -5.44
N THR A 187 -4.31 -17.55 -6.05
CA THR A 187 -3.74 -17.69 -7.40
C THR A 187 -2.28 -18.12 -7.36
N ASN A 188 -1.53 -17.65 -6.36
CA ASN A 188 -0.12 -17.99 -6.19
C ASN A 188 0.26 -18.14 -4.72
N THR A 189 1.24 -19.01 -4.45
CA THR A 189 1.85 -19.18 -3.14
C THR A 189 3.35 -19.29 -3.31
N LEU A 190 4.09 -18.43 -2.60
CA LEU A 190 5.52 -18.53 -2.44
C LEU A 190 5.81 -19.02 -1.02
N CYS A 191 6.56 -20.10 -0.90
CA CYS A 191 6.96 -20.68 0.37
C CYS A 191 8.47 -20.89 0.36
N THR A 192 9.14 -20.35 1.37
CA THR A 192 10.57 -20.54 1.64
C THR A 192 10.78 -20.70 3.14
N ASP A 193 11.98 -21.09 3.57
CA ASP A 193 12.27 -21.28 5.00
C ASP A 193 11.99 -20.00 5.81
N GLY A 194 10.96 -20.04 6.64
CA GLY A 194 10.53 -18.92 7.48
C GLY A 194 9.80 -17.79 6.76
N TYR A 195 9.35 -17.97 5.51
CA TYR A 195 8.57 -16.97 4.80
C TYR A 195 7.51 -17.59 3.90
N VAL A 196 6.28 -17.08 3.99
CA VAL A 196 5.18 -17.47 3.13
C VAL A 196 4.47 -16.23 2.60
N SER A 197 4.15 -16.24 1.31
CA SER A 197 3.35 -15.20 0.66
C SER A 197 2.23 -15.83 -0.16
N PHE A 198 1.00 -15.35 0.03
CA PHE A 198 -0.17 -15.73 -0.72
C PHE A 198 -0.70 -14.56 -1.52
N THR A 199 -0.91 -14.76 -2.82
CA THR A 199 -1.57 -13.81 -3.70
C THR A 199 -2.87 -14.42 -4.19
N GLY A 200 -3.91 -13.61 -4.32
CA GLY A 200 -5.13 -14.07 -4.94
C GLY A 200 -6.21 -13.01 -5.06
N TYR A 201 -7.44 -13.49 -5.19
CA TYR A 201 -8.60 -12.68 -5.52
C TYR A 201 -9.75 -12.94 -4.55
N ALA A 202 -10.20 -11.89 -3.87
CA ALA A 202 -11.39 -11.83 -3.05
C ALA A 202 -12.48 -11.00 -3.76
N PRO A 203 -13.66 -11.56 -4.08
CA PRO A 203 -14.74 -10.83 -4.74
C PRO A 203 -15.28 -9.63 -3.96
N LEU A 204 -15.05 -9.59 -2.65
CA LEU A 204 -15.51 -8.51 -1.76
C LEU A 204 -14.63 -7.25 -1.84
N LEU A 205 -13.45 -7.33 -2.47
CA LEU A 205 -12.52 -6.21 -2.63
C LEU A 205 -12.65 -5.64 -4.05
N SER A 206 -12.86 -4.33 -4.18
CA SER A 206 -13.15 -3.66 -5.45
C SER A 206 -11.90 -3.31 -6.26
N ASP A 207 -10.82 -2.88 -5.59
CA ASP A 207 -9.57 -2.50 -6.23
C ASP A 207 -8.85 -3.76 -6.72
N VAL A 208 -8.52 -3.81 -8.01
CA VAL A 208 -7.92 -4.99 -8.65
C VAL A 208 -6.66 -4.60 -9.41
N ALA A 209 -5.58 -5.32 -9.14
CA ALA A 209 -4.38 -5.30 -9.95
C ALA A 209 -4.41 -6.44 -10.97
N ILE A 210 -3.91 -6.18 -12.18
CA ILE A 210 -3.80 -7.19 -13.23
C ILE A 210 -2.35 -7.66 -13.32
N ALA A 211 -2.11 -8.91 -12.92
CA ALA A 211 -0.82 -9.58 -13.04
C ALA A 211 -0.84 -10.54 -14.23
N GLY A 212 -0.31 -10.08 -15.38
CA GLY A 212 -0.38 -10.84 -16.62
C GLY A 212 -1.82 -10.98 -17.14
N ARG A 213 -2.45 -12.14 -16.90
CA ARG A 213 -3.86 -12.40 -17.26
C ARG A 213 -4.76 -12.59 -16.04
N GLU A 214 -4.21 -12.56 -14.84
CA GLU A 214 -4.93 -12.81 -13.61
C GLU A 214 -5.32 -11.50 -12.92
N LYS A 215 -6.49 -11.53 -12.28
CA LYS A 215 -6.93 -10.47 -11.37
C LYS A 215 -6.47 -10.85 -9.98
N ILE A 216 -5.76 -9.93 -9.33
CA ILE A 216 -5.33 -10.08 -7.93
C ILE A 216 -5.76 -8.84 -7.17
N ASN A 217 -6.21 -9.03 -5.94
CA ASN A 217 -6.60 -7.93 -5.05
C ASN A 217 -6.38 -8.25 -3.57
N LEU A 218 -5.73 -9.36 -3.26
CA LEU A 218 -5.40 -9.75 -1.90
C LEU A 218 -3.99 -10.33 -1.87
N HIS A 219 -3.20 -9.83 -0.94
CA HIS A 219 -1.84 -10.29 -0.71
C HIS A 219 -1.62 -10.44 0.79
N LEU A 220 -1.09 -11.59 1.19
CA LEU A 220 -0.64 -11.88 2.55
C LEU A 220 0.84 -12.21 2.49
N ALA A 221 1.63 -11.60 3.35
CA ALA A 221 3.01 -11.96 3.61
C ALA A 221 3.17 -12.30 5.09
N ALA A 222 3.82 -13.42 5.38
CA ALA A 222 4.07 -13.90 6.73
C ALA A 222 5.54 -14.30 6.86
N VAL A 223 6.23 -13.73 7.84
CA VAL A 223 7.67 -13.93 8.08
C VAL A 223 7.87 -14.46 9.49
N ARG A 224 8.42 -15.65 9.62
CA ARG A 224 8.88 -16.21 10.89
C ARG A 224 10.13 -15.46 11.36
N GLN A 225 10.08 -14.92 12.57
CA GLN A 225 11.21 -14.39 13.31
C GLN A 225 11.62 -15.36 14.43
N GLU A 226 12.63 -15.00 15.22
CA GLU A 226 13.10 -15.87 16.33
C GLU A 226 12.05 -16.08 17.43
N GLN A 227 11.20 -15.07 17.69
CA GLN A 227 10.27 -15.07 18.83
C GLN A 227 8.80 -14.88 18.43
N GLU A 228 8.54 -14.56 17.17
CA GLU A 228 7.24 -14.13 16.69
C GLU A 228 7.09 -14.45 15.20
N THR A 229 5.89 -14.29 14.67
CA THR A 229 5.64 -14.27 13.24
C THR A 229 5.03 -12.93 12.87
N GLN A 230 5.69 -12.22 11.96
CA GLN A 230 5.25 -10.96 11.40
C GLN A 230 4.28 -11.20 10.25
N ILE A 231 3.15 -10.50 10.23
CA ILE A 231 2.07 -10.68 9.27
C ILE A 231 1.74 -9.33 8.62
N LEU A 232 1.64 -9.33 7.29
CA LEU A 232 1.12 -8.23 6.49
C LEU A 232 -0.02 -8.76 5.63
N LEU A 233 -1.19 -8.15 5.71
CA LEU A 233 -2.35 -8.47 4.88
C LEU A 233 -2.84 -7.21 4.16
N GLY A 234 -2.77 -7.20 2.84
CA GLY A 234 -3.06 -6.00 2.06
C GLY A 234 -3.83 -6.22 0.76
N THR A 235 -4.30 -5.12 0.20
CA THR A 235 -5.08 -5.01 -1.02
C THR A 235 -4.70 -3.74 -1.79
N PRO A 236 -4.66 -3.75 -3.14
CA PRO A 236 -4.71 -4.94 -3.99
C PRO A 236 -3.42 -5.78 -3.91
N VAL A 237 -2.29 -5.16 -3.58
CA VAL A 237 -0.96 -5.77 -3.39
C VAL A 237 -0.23 -4.97 -2.30
N ILE A 238 0.59 -5.64 -1.48
CA ILE A 238 1.46 -4.97 -0.51
C ILE A 238 2.67 -4.40 -1.24
N SER A 239 2.94 -3.11 -1.07
CA SER A 239 4.05 -2.36 -1.67
C SER A 239 5.20 -2.06 -0.69
#